data_AF-A0A359HID0-F1
#
_entry.id   AF-A0A359HID0-F1
#
_cell.length_a   1.000
_cell.length_b   1.000
_cell.length_c   1.000
_cell.angle_alpha   90.00
_cell.angle_beta   90.00
_cell.angle_gamma   90.00
#
_symmetry.space_group_name_H-M   'P 1'
#
loop_
_entity.id
_entity.type
_entity.pdbx_description
1 polymer ?
#
loop_
_entity_poly.entity_id
_entity_poly.type
_entity_poly.pdbx_seq_one_letter_code
_entity_poly.pdbx_strand_id
1 'polypeptide(L)'
;MSLSVETKQEKTNLLPTPQLPESARKIDLTDNARQVFMRRYVRRQADGQPAESVDETFWRVAYHVAKVEENWGNQDIIERAQQFYDLLTTR
;
A
#
# COMPACT_ATOMS: atom_id res chain seq x y z
N MET A 1 16.98 -24.70 9.83
CA MET A 1 16.17 -24.89 8.61
C MET A 1 15.32 -23.65 8.45
N SER A 2 15.89 -22.62 7.85
CA SER A 2 15.23 -21.32 7.69
C SER A 2 14.52 -21.35 6.35
N LEU A 3 13.19 -21.49 6.37
CA LEU A 3 12.38 -21.45 5.15
C LEU A 3 12.37 -20.01 4.64
N SER A 4 13.25 -19.72 3.68
CA SER A 4 13.15 -18.53 2.84
C SER A 4 11.87 -18.68 2.02
N VAL A 5 10.85 -17.89 2.37
CA VAL A 5 9.63 -17.80 1.57
C VAL A 5 9.98 -17.02 0.32
N GLU A 6 10.22 -17.75 -0.76
CA GLU A 6 10.50 -17.21 -2.09
C GLU A 6 9.20 -16.60 -2.64
N THR A 7 9.09 -15.27 -2.55
CA THR A 7 7.98 -14.53 -3.12
C THR A 7 8.07 -14.60 -4.63
N LYS A 8 7.23 -15.46 -5.21
CA LYS A 8 7.00 -15.58 -6.66
C LYS A 8 6.46 -14.24 -7.17
N GLN A 9 7.36 -13.34 -7.57
CA GLN A 9 7.01 -12.09 -8.24
C GLN A 9 6.44 -12.44 -9.61
N GLU A 10 5.12 -12.61 -9.69
CA GLU A 10 4.42 -12.51 -10.96
C GLU A 10 4.79 -11.17 -11.59
N LYS A 11 5.18 -11.21 -12.88
CA LYS A 11 5.58 -10.07 -13.71
C LYS A 11 4.41 -9.13 -13.99
N THR A 12 3.84 -8.62 -12.92
CA THR A 12 3.03 -7.42 -12.93
C THR A 12 4.04 -6.26 -12.92
N ASN A 13 3.84 -5.19 -13.68
CA ASN A 13 4.72 -4.00 -13.68
C ASN A 13 4.62 -3.22 -12.35
N LEU A 14 4.54 -3.93 -11.22
CA LEU A 14 4.25 -3.42 -9.91
C LEU A 14 5.54 -3.36 -9.11
N LEU A 15 5.82 -2.17 -8.60
CA LEU A 15 6.89 -1.99 -7.65
C LEU A 15 6.53 -2.70 -6.33
N PRO A 16 7.50 -3.30 -5.64
CA PRO A 16 7.28 -3.91 -4.33
C PRO A 16 6.96 -2.83 -3.29
N THR A 17 5.99 -3.11 -2.43
CA THR A 17 5.59 -2.29 -1.28
C THR A 17 5.91 -3.08 0.00
N PRO A 18 6.48 -2.46 1.04
CA PRO A 18 6.62 -3.11 2.34
C PRO A 18 5.27 -3.38 2.98
N GLN A 19 5.27 -4.24 4.01
CA GLN A 19 4.08 -4.60 4.77
C GLN A 19 3.51 -3.37 5.48
N LEU A 20 2.18 -3.27 5.57
CA LEU A 20 1.52 -2.22 6.34
C LEU A 20 1.92 -2.34 7.83
N PRO A 21 2.37 -1.26 8.50
CA PRO A 21 2.67 -1.30 9.92
C PRO A 21 1.43 -1.65 10.75
N GLU A 22 1.58 -2.50 11.77
CA GLU A 22 0.46 -2.86 12.66
C GLU A 22 -0.10 -1.66 13.44
N SER A 23 0.71 -0.62 13.63
CA SER A 23 0.33 0.65 14.25
C SER A 23 -0.47 1.58 13.33
N ALA A 24 -0.69 1.21 12.08
CA ALA A 24 -1.37 2.06 11.11
C ALA A 24 -2.83 2.30 11.50
N ARG A 25 -3.28 3.54 11.27
CA ARG A 25 -4.67 3.93 11.48
C ARG A 25 -5.61 3.09 10.61
N LYS A 26 -6.73 2.67 11.20
CA LYS A 26 -7.82 2.03 10.46
C LYS A 26 -8.57 3.04 9.61
N ILE A 27 -8.81 2.70 8.34
CA ILE A 27 -9.56 3.54 7.42
C ILE A 27 -11.06 3.30 7.59
N ASP A 28 -11.80 4.37 7.86
CA ASP A 28 -13.24 4.33 7.91
C ASP A 28 -13.86 4.94 6.64
N LEU A 29 -14.31 4.07 5.73
CA LEU A 29 -15.04 4.44 4.52
C LEU A 29 -16.51 4.06 4.66
N THR A 30 -17.41 4.88 4.13
CA THR A 30 -18.81 4.49 3.93
C THR A 30 -18.89 3.28 3.00
N ASP A 31 -19.95 2.48 3.12
CA ASP A 31 -20.12 1.27 2.30
C ASP A 31 -20.07 1.56 0.79
N ASN A 32 -20.68 2.67 0.37
CA ASN A 32 -20.65 3.10 -1.03
C ASN A 32 -19.23 3.48 -1.47
N ALA A 33 -18.49 4.24 -0.66
CA ALA A 33 -17.11 4.60 -0.96
C ALA A 33 -16.22 3.35 -1.04
N ARG A 34 -16.36 2.42 -0.08
CA ARG A 34 -15.64 1.13 -0.07
C ARG A 34 -15.93 0.33 -1.34
N GLN A 35 -17.19 0.21 -1.75
CA GLN A 35 -17.57 -0.52 -2.97
C GLN A 35 -16.98 0.11 -4.24
N VAL A 36 -17.08 1.44 -4.39
CA VAL A 36 -16.50 2.15 -5.54
C VAL A 36 -14.98 1.97 -5.55
N PHE A 37 -14.34 2.05 -4.38
CA PHE A 37 -12.90 1.94 -4.25
C PHE A 37 -12.38 0.55 -4.63
N MET A 38 -13.00 -0.50 -4.08
CA MET A 38 -12.66 -1.89 -4.42
C MET A 38 -12.85 -2.20 -5.90
N ARG A 39 -13.81 -1.56 -6.57
CA ARG A 39 -14.05 -1.78 -8.01
C ARG A 39 -13.01 -1.10 -8.89
N ARG A 40 -12.54 0.10 -8.53
CA ARG A 40 -11.78 1.00 -9.43
C ARG A 40 -10.29 1.13 -9.12
N TYR A 41 -9.89 1.03 -7.85
CA TYR A 41 -8.53 1.42 -7.43
C TYR A 41 -7.68 0.26 -6.89
N VAL A 42 -8.33 -0.76 -6.34
CA VAL A 42 -7.64 -1.94 -5.84
C VAL A 42 -7.04 -2.72 -7.01
N ARG A 43 -5.76 -3.06 -6.89
CA ARG A 43 -5.07 -3.91 -7.89
C ARG A 43 -5.72 -5.29 -7.94
N ARG A 44 -5.70 -5.94 -9.09
CA ARG A 44 -6.23 -7.29 -9.28
C ARG A 44 -5.12 -8.27 -9.60
N GLN A 45 -5.28 -9.49 -9.10
CA GLN A 45 -4.42 -10.62 -9.48
C GLN A 45 -4.80 -11.11 -10.89
N ALA A 46 -4.06 -12.07 -11.42
CA ALA A 46 -4.31 -12.63 -12.75
C ALA A 46 -5.69 -13.29 -12.89
N ASP A 47 -6.27 -13.76 -11.79
CA ASP A 47 -7.62 -14.34 -11.72
C ASP A 47 -8.75 -13.30 -11.61
N GLY A 48 -8.40 -12.01 -11.56
CA GLY A 48 -9.34 -10.91 -11.42
C GLY A 48 -9.80 -10.63 -9.98
N GLN A 49 -9.31 -11.36 -8.97
CA GLN A 49 -9.61 -11.09 -7.57
C GLN A 49 -8.81 -9.87 -7.05
N PRO A 50 -9.32 -9.16 -6.02
CA PRO A 50 -8.57 -8.12 -5.34
C PRO A 50 -7.22 -8.64 -4.83
N ALA A 51 -6.13 -7.97 -5.20
CA ALA A 51 -4.78 -8.28 -4.76
C ALA A 51 -4.39 -7.57 -3.46
N GLU A 52 -5.14 -6.53 -3.08
CA GLU A 52 -4.86 -5.64 -1.95
C GLU A 52 -6.18 -5.33 -1.23
N SER A 53 -6.10 -5.05 0.06
CA SER A 53 -7.14 -4.38 0.83
C SER A 53 -7.14 -2.87 0.56
N VAL A 54 -8.14 -2.16 1.13
CA VAL A 54 -8.20 -0.69 1.05
C VAL A 54 -6.99 -0.08 1.74
N ASP A 55 -6.70 -0.53 2.96
CA ASP A 55 -5.57 -0.08 3.78
C ASP A 55 -4.23 -0.30 3.06
N GLU A 56 -4.01 -1.48 2.47
CA GLU A 56 -2.81 -1.76 1.68
C GLU A 56 -2.71 -0.89 0.42
N THR A 57 -3.83 -0.55 -0.21
CA THR A 57 -3.85 0.36 -1.37
C THR A 57 -3.38 1.76 -0.99
N PHE A 58 -3.89 2.31 0.12
CA PHE A 58 -3.46 3.61 0.62
C PHE A 58 -2.00 3.59 1.07
N TRP A 59 -1.58 2.53 1.75
CA TRP A 59 -0.19 2.34 2.18
C TRP A 59 0.78 2.31 1.02
N ARG A 60 0.44 1.59 -0.06
CA ARG A 60 1.24 1.58 -1.27
C ARG A 60 1.43 2.96 -1.87
N VAL A 61 0.35 3.75 -1.95
CA VAL A 61 0.43 5.12 -2.47
C VAL A 61 1.33 5.96 -1.57
N ALA A 62 1.10 5.93 -0.26
CA ALA A 62 1.89 6.67 0.72
C ALA A 62 3.39 6.32 0.66
N TYR A 63 3.70 5.02 0.62
CA TYR A 63 5.07 4.51 0.54
C TYR A 63 5.77 4.93 -0.75
N HIS A 64 5.13 4.80 -1.92
CA HIS A 64 5.79 5.18 -3.17
C HIS A 64 5.97 6.69 -3.31
N VAL A 65 5.07 7.51 -2.75
CA VAL A 65 5.28 8.96 -2.66
C VAL A 65 6.45 9.27 -1.75
N ALA A 66 6.53 8.65 -0.55
CA ALA A 66 7.65 8.82 0.37
C ALA A 66 8.99 8.38 -0.23
N LYS A 67 8.99 7.29 -1.00
CA LYS A 67 10.21 6.73 -1.59
C LYS A 67 10.91 7.68 -2.56
N VAL A 68 10.17 8.57 -3.23
CA VAL A 68 10.76 9.58 -4.12
C VAL A 68 11.67 10.57 -3.37
N GLU A 69 11.48 10.73 -2.06
CA GLU A 69 12.30 11.61 -1.21
C GLU A 69 13.75 11.12 -1.08
N GLU A 70 14.04 9.84 -1.37
CA GLU A 70 15.42 9.33 -1.45
C GLU A 70 16.27 10.16 -2.44
N ASN A 71 15.65 10.66 -3.52
CA ASN A 71 16.32 11.47 -4.53
C ASN A 71 16.77 12.84 -4.00
N TRP A 72 16.26 13.25 -2.84
CA TRP A 72 16.53 14.55 -2.20
C TRP A 72 17.30 14.38 -0.88
N GLY A 73 17.83 13.18 -0.61
CA GLY A 73 18.70 12.91 0.55
C GLY A 73 17.96 12.56 1.84
N ASN A 74 16.65 12.34 1.80
CA ASN A 74 15.91 11.84 2.95
C ASN A 74 15.94 10.31 2.99
N GLN A 75 16.36 9.73 4.11
CA GLN A 75 16.46 8.28 4.30
C GLN A 75 15.30 7.70 5.12
N ASP A 76 14.48 8.55 5.75
CA ASP A 76 13.40 8.15 6.67
C ASP A 76 12.09 7.86 5.91
N ILE A 77 12.17 6.98 4.91
CA ILE A 77 11.06 6.67 3.98
C ILE A 77 9.84 6.12 4.73
N ILE A 78 10.04 5.23 5.70
CA ILE A 78 8.94 4.59 6.43
C ILE A 78 8.19 5.60 7.30
N GLU A 79 8.91 6.46 8.00
CA GLU A 79 8.30 7.52 8.80
C GLU A 79 7.51 8.48 7.91
N ARG A 80 8.11 8.92 6.78
CA ARG A 80 7.42 9.77 5.81
C ARG A 80 6.20 9.08 5.19
N ALA A 81 6.29 7.78 4.92
CA ALA A 81 5.17 6.99 4.40
C ALA A 81 4.02 6.93 5.42
N GLN A 82 4.33 6.78 6.72
CA GLN A 82 3.31 6.83 7.78
C GLN A 82 2.63 8.20 7.84
N GLN A 83 3.40 9.29 7.75
CA GLN A 83 2.84 10.65 7.70
C GLN A 83 1.90 10.85 6.51
N PHE A 84 2.30 10.40 5.31
CA PHE A 84 1.42 10.46 4.13
C PHE A 84 0.20 9.56 4.26
N TYR A 85 0.36 8.36 4.83
CA TYR A 85 -0.75 7.45 5.06
C TYR A 85 -1.79 8.08 6.00
N ASP A 86 -1.35 8.68 7.11
CA ASP A 86 -2.24 9.36 8.04
C ASP A 86 -2.97 10.52 7.35
N LEU A 87 -2.29 11.31 6.52
CA LEU A 87 -2.91 12.39 5.74
C LEU A 87 -3.97 11.86 4.76
N LEU A 88 -3.66 10.80 4.02
CA LEU A 88 -4.57 10.22 3.03
C LEU A 88 -5.79 9.54 3.64
N THR A 89 -5.70 9.13 4.90
CA THR A 89 -6.74 8.38 5.62
C THR A 89 -7.48 9.21 6.65
N THR A 90 -7.12 10.50 6.77
CA THR A 90 -7.86 11.48 7.56
C THR A 90 -9.16 11.87 6.84
N ARG A 91 -10.24 12.07 7.61
CA ARG A 91 -11.53 12.56 7.12
C ARG A 91 -11.61 14.07 7.11
#